data_AF-A0A7S2JDX0-F1
#
_entry.id   AF-A0A7S2JDX0-F1
#
_cell.length_a   1.000
_cell.length_b   1.000
_cell.length_c   1.000
_cell.angle_alpha   90.00
_cell.angle_beta   90.00
_cell.angle_gamma   90.00
#
_symmetry.space_group_name_H-M   'P 1'
#
loop_
_entity.id
_entity.type
_entity.pdbx_description
1 polymer ?
#
loop_
_entity_poly.entity_id
_entity_poly.type
_entity_poly.pdbx_seq_one_letter_code
_entity_poly.pdbx_strand_id
1 'polypeptide(L)'
;QAKLDEHKSVRKDHELALQAEKLFGELASRLASVEVDCEKAAMMAEPLARAVDANPQDISTAEIRETKEALRVAQATLAPTTRLISGKVAGLKGSVRGKMLDLQSRAESAQALLDKTQRTVEEAQSRAAALPILKQAQERIATIEDVLQKMRETEAPFLMGIETMPPDEANEV
;
A
#
# COMPACT_ATOMS: atom_id res chain seq x y z
N GLN A 1 56.03 28.28 4.48
CA GLN A 1 54.73 28.31 5.19
C GLN A 1 53.75 27.19 4.79
N ALA A 2 53.52 26.87 3.51
CA ALA A 2 52.41 25.99 3.08
C ALA A 2 52.30 24.59 3.73
N LYS A 3 53.43 23.91 4.02
CA LYS A 3 53.42 22.58 4.66
C LYS A 3 53.01 22.59 6.15
N LEU A 4 53.05 23.73 6.83
CA LEU A 4 52.68 23.83 8.24
C LEU A 4 51.16 24.02 8.42
N ASP A 5 50.49 24.60 7.43
CA ASP A 5 49.05 24.86 7.50
C ASP A 5 48.22 23.58 7.31
N GLU A 6 48.71 22.59 6.56
CA GLU A 6 48.11 21.25 6.45
C GLU A 6 48.07 20.50 7.80
N HIS A 7 49.04 20.74 8.69
CA HIS A 7 49.10 20.08 9.99
C HIS A 7 48.33 20.81 11.10
N LYS A 8 47.88 22.05 10.87
CA LYS A 8 47.10 22.82 11.85
C LYS A 8 45.65 22.33 11.98
N SER A 9 45.07 21.78 10.90
CA SER A 9 43.67 21.32 10.92
C SER A 9 43.53 19.85 11.33
N VAL A 10 44.60 19.05 11.29
CA VAL A 10 44.55 17.58 11.51
C VAL A 10 43.84 17.20 12.80
N ARG A 11 44.11 17.90 13.92
CA ARG A 11 43.44 17.63 15.19
C ARG A 11 41.94 17.92 15.13
N LYS A 12 41.57 19.05 14.54
CA LYS A 12 40.16 19.45 14.36
C LYS A 12 39.43 18.50 13.42
N ASP A 13 40.07 18.10 12.33
CA ASP A 13 39.54 17.16 11.35
C ASP A 13 39.36 15.76 11.97
N HIS A 14 40.30 15.34 12.83
CA HIS A 14 40.18 14.09 13.59
C HIS A 14 39.05 14.13 14.63
N GLU A 15 38.90 15.24 15.35
CA GLU A 15 37.78 15.45 16.29
C GLU A 15 36.42 15.45 15.56
N LEU A 16 36.33 16.09 14.39
CA LEU A 16 35.14 16.05 13.53
C LEU A 16 34.85 14.64 13.01
N ALA A 17 35.87 13.87 12.63
CA ALA A 17 35.72 12.49 12.20
C ALA A 17 35.18 11.60 13.33
N LEU A 18 35.71 11.73 14.55
CA LEU A 18 35.23 10.99 15.73
C LEU A 18 33.77 11.33 16.06
N GLN A 19 33.39 12.62 15.97
CA GLN A 19 31.99 13.03 16.17
C GLN A 19 31.08 12.45 15.09
N ALA A 20 31.54 12.44 13.83
CA ALA A 20 30.79 11.86 12.72
C ALA A 20 30.61 10.35 12.85
N GLU A 21 31.59 9.62 13.38
CA GLU A 21 31.47 8.19 13.65
C GLU A 21 30.49 7.87 14.79
N LYS A 22 30.47 8.69 15.86
CA LYS A 22 29.45 8.55 16.93
C LYS A 22 28.05 8.78 16.39
N LEU A 23 27.86 9.86 15.62
CA LEU A 23 26.59 10.16 14.96
C LEU A 23 26.18 9.03 14.00
N PHE A 24 27.13 8.40 13.32
CA PHE A 24 26.86 7.22 12.51
C PHE A 24 26.31 6.06 13.33
N GLY A 25 26.93 5.73 14.46
CA GLY A 25 26.44 4.65 15.32
C GLY A 25 25.01 4.89 15.81
N GLU A 26 24.71 6.11 16.24
CA GLU A 26 23.37 6.52 16.69
C GLU A 26 22.33 6.42 15.57
N LEU A 27 22.64 6.97 14.38
CA LEU A 27 21.74 6.94 13.23
C LEU A 27 21.55 5.52 12.68
N ALA A 28 22.60 4.70 12.68
CA ALA A 28 22.52 3.31 12.25
C ALA A 28 21.62 2.47 13.17
N SER A 29 21.77 2.64 14.49
CA SER A 29 20.91 1.96 15.49
C SER A 29 19.46 2.40 15.35
N ARG A 30 19.22 3.72 15.24
CA ARG A 30 17.89 4.26 15.03
C ARG A 30 17.25 3.75 13.72
N LEU A 31 18.01 3.75 12.62
CA LEU A 31 17.52 3.26 11.34
C LEU A 31 17.17 1.77 11.41
N ALA A 32 17.97 0.95 12.11
CA ALA A 32 17.65 -0.46 12.28
C ALA A 32 16.31 -0.69 13.03
N SER A 33 16.02 0.10 14.07
CA SER A 33 14.70 0.02 14.73
C SER A 33 13.55 0.42 13.80
N VAL A 34 13.76 1.47 12.98
CA VAL A 34 12.76 1.93 12.01
C VAL A 34 12.55 0.91 10.89
N GLU A 35 13.60 0.25 10.41
CA GLU A 35 13.52 -0.81 9.40
C GLU A 35 12.63 -1.96 9.89
N VAL A 36 12.76 -2.35 11.16
CA VAL A 36 11.87 -3.37 11.78
C VAL A 36 10.41 -2.92 11.77
N ASP A 37 10.12 -1.65 12.08
CA ASP A 37 8.76 -1.11 12.01
C ASP A 37 8.21 -1.13 10.57
N CYS A 38 9.07 -0.85 9.59
CA CYS A 38 8.71 -0.91 8.16
C CYS A 38 8.41 -2.34 7.70
N GLU A 39 9.25 -3.30 8.10
CA GLU A 39 9.04 -4.73 7.82
C GLU A 39 7.76 -5.24 8.47
N LYS A 40 7.47 -4.81 9.70
CA LYS A 40 6.22 -5.17 10.39
C LYS A 40 5.00 -4.65 9.64
N ALA A 41 5.02 -3.40 9.17
CA ALA A 41 3.94 -2.84 8.36
C ALA A 41 3.77 -3.62 7.04
N ALA A 42 4.88 -4.02 6.40
CA ALA A 42 4.86 -4.82 5.18
C ALA A 42 4.28 -6.21 5.40
N MET A 43 4.64 -6.89 6.49
CA MET A 43 4.08 -8.20 6.86
C MET A 43 2.57 -8.14 7.09
N MET A 44 2.08 -7.07 7.72
CA MET A 44 0.63 -6.87 7.91
C MET A 44 -0.12 -6.65 6.59
N ALA A 45 0.54 -6.12 5.56
CA ALA A 45 -0.05 -5.95 4.24
C ALA A 45 -0.01 -7.22 3.37
N GLU A 46 0.75 -8.25 3.75
CA GLU A 46 0.88 -9.46 2.93
C GLU A 46 -0.43 -10.26 2.79
N PRO A 47 -1.23 -10.45 3.85
CA PRO A 47 -2.58 -11.01 3.73
C PRO A 47 -3.47 -10.19 2.79
N LEU A 48 -3.39 -8.86 2.87
CA LEU A 48 -4.15 -7.95 2.01
C LEU A 48 -3.74 -8.12 0.53
N ALA A 49 -2.44 -8.22 0.24
CA ALA A 49 -1.95 -8.47 -1.11
C ALA A 49 -2.51 -9.79 -1.68
N ARG A 50 -2.47 -10.86 -0.88
CA ARG A 50 -3.02 -12.16 -1.28
C ARG A 50 -4.53 -12.12 -1.51
N ALA A 51 -5.26 -11.42 -0.65
CA ALA A 51 -6.72 -11.27 -0.78
C ALA A 51 -7.10 -10.44 -2.02
N VAL A 52 -6.32 -9.39 -2.32
CA VAL A 52 -6.47 -8.58 -3.54
C VAL A 52 -6.36 -9.43 -4.81
N ASP A 53 -5.39 -10.36 -4.85
CA ASP A 53 -5.13 -11.20 -6.03
C ASP A 53 -6.05 -12.42 -6.13
N ALA A 54 -6.35 -13.10 -5.01
CA ALA A 54 -7.03 -14.39 -5.02
C ALA A 54 -8.55 -14.27 -4.83
N ASN A 55 -8.99 -13.58 -3.76
CA ASN A 55 -10.39 -13.46 -3.43
C ASN A 55 -10.66 -12.14 -2.70
N PRO A 56 -11.12 -11.10 -3.42
CA PRO A 56 -11.35 -9.80 -2.83
C PRO A 56 -12.36 -9.81 -1.68
N GLN A 57 -13.26 -10.81 -1.62
CA GLN A 57 -14.27 -10.93 -0.55
C GLN A 57 -13.68 -11.19 0.83
N ASP A 58 -12.46 -11.68 0.90
CA ASP A 58 -11.77 -11.99 2.16
C ASP A 58 -11.06 -10.75 2.74
N ILE A 59 -11.11 -9.61 2.06
CA ILE A 59 -10.49 -8.36 2.54
C ILE A 59 -11.29 -7.81 3.74
N SER A 60 -10.71 -7.90 4.93
CA SER A 60 -11.28 -7.32 6.15
C SER A 60 -11.00 -5.82 6.26
N THR A 61 -12.04 -5.04 6.55
CA THR A 61 -11.91 -3.60 6.80
C THR A 61 -11.11 -3.30 8.07
N ALA A 62 -11.12 -4.21 9.05
CA ALA A 62 -10.32 -4.11 10.26
C ALA A 62 -8.82 -4.28 9.94
N GLU A 63 -8.46 -5.27 9.13
CA GLU A 63 -7.07 -5.51 8.70
C GLU A 63 -6.52 -4.34 7.88
N ILE A 64 -7.32 -3.76 6.98
CA ILE A 64 -6.96 -2.54 6.25
C ILE A 64 -6.65 -1.41 7.24
N ARG A 65 -7.51 -1.19 8.24
CA ARG A 65 -7.35 -0.11 9.22
C ARG A 65 -6.09 -0.30 10.07
N GLU A 66 -5.86 -1.51 10.57
CA GLU A 66 -4.69 -1.83 11.39
C GLU A 66 -3.39 -1.67 10.59
N THR A 67 -3.37 -2.16 9.36
CA THR A 67 -2.21 -2.02 8.47
C THR A 67 -1.95 -0.55 8.12
N LYS A 68 -3.00 0.26 7.92
CA LYS A 68 -2.84 1.71 7.72
C LYS A 68 -2.23 2.41 8.93
N GLU A 69 -2.62 2.05 10.15
CA GLU A 69 -2.02 2.67 11.34
C GLU A 69 -0.56 2.25 11.50
N ALA A 70 -0.24 0.96 11.27
CA ALA A 70 1.15 0.49 11.28
C ALA A 70 2.01 1.24 10.24
N LEU A 71 1.49 1.41 9.03
CA LEU A 71 2.16 2.19 7.97
C LEU A 71 2.36 3.65 8.38
N ARG A 72 1.34 4.28 8.99
CA ARG A 72 1.42 5.66 9.47
C ARG A 72 2.51 5.85 10.52
N VAL A 73 2.60 4.91 11.46
CA VAL A 73 3.63 4.91 12.51
C VAL A 73 5.03 4.74 11.90
N ALA A 74 5.23 3.76 11.02
CA ALA A 74 6.50 3.52 10.35
C ALA A 74 6.93 4.72 9.48
N GLN A 75 6.01 5.34 8.74
CA GLN A 75 6.30 6.53 7.94
C GLN A 75 6.70 7.72 8.83
N ALA A 76 6.04 7.89 9.98
CA ALA A 76 6.31 8.97 10.93
C ALA A 76 7.68 8.84 11.61
N THR A 77 8.21 7.62 11.75
CA THR A 77 9.56 7.38 12.31
C THR A 77 10.65 7.38 11.25
N LEU A 78 10.35 6.92 10.03
CA LEU A 78 11.29 6.90 8.90
C LEU A 78 11.58 8.30 8.35
N ALA A 79 10.56 9.11 8.05
CA ALA A 79 10.76 10.39 7.38
C ALA A 79 11.71 11.35 8.12
N PRO A 80 11.65 11.51 9.46
CA PRO A 80 12.63 12.33 10.19
C PRO A 80 14.04 11.75 10.16
N THR A 81 14.16 10.41 10.22
CA THR A 81 15.45 9.70 10.21
C THR A 81 16.15 9.87 8.86
N THR A 82 15.42 9.68 7.76
CA THR A 82 15.93 9.90 6.39
C THR A 82 16.38 11.34 6.19
N ARG A 83 15.56 12.34 6.59
CA ARG A 83 15.93 13.77 6.51
C ARG A 83 17.20 14.09 7.28
N LEU A 84 17.36 13.49 8.47
CA LEU A 84 18.54 13.70 9.29
C LEU A 84 19.79 13.09 8.65
N ILE A 85 19.70 11.87 8.11
CA ILE A 85 20.80 11.22 7.37
C ILE A 85 21.21 12.08 6.17
N SER A 86 20.28 12.45 5.29
CA SER A 86 20.57 13.27 4.11
C SER A 86 21.19 14.63 4.47
N GLY A 87 20.71 15.26 5.54
CA GLY A 87 21.26 16.53 6.04
C GLY A 87 22.69 16.42 6.57
N LYS A 88 23.09 15.27 7.12
CA LYS A 88 24.45 15.03 7.62
C LYS A 88 25.42 14.63 6.51
N VAL A 89 24.97 13.88 5.51
CA VAL A 89 25.80 13.45 4.36
C VAL A 89 26.49 14.63 3.66
N ALA A 90 25.79 15.75 3.48
CA ALA A 90 26.29 16.92 2.74
C ALA A 90 27.53 17.58 3.38
N GLY A 91 27.70 17.46 4.70
CA GLY A 91 28.80 18.07 5.44
C GLY A 91 30.01 17.16 5.66
N LEU A 92 29.92 15.89 5.28
CA LEU A 92 30.93 14.88 5.60
C LEU A 92 31.89 14.61 4.44
N LYS A 93 33.12 14.20 4.77
CA LYS A 93 34.17 13.82 3.80
C LYS A 93 34.78 12.47 4.19
N GLY A 94 35.48 11.83 3.25
CA GLY A 94 36.22 10.60 3.50
C GLY A 94 35.34 9.39 3.79
N SER A 95 35.85 8.45 4.59
CA SER A 95 35.22 7.14 4.85
C SER A 95 33.85 7.23 5.54
N VAL A 96 33.66 8.21 6.43
CA VAL A 96 32.39 8.39 7.16
C VAL A 96 31.26 8.82 6.22
N ARG A 97 31.57 9.60 5.18
CA ARG A 97 30.60 9.93 4.13
C ARG A 97 30.11 8.69 3.40
N GLY A 98 31.02 7.76 3.07
CA GLY A 98 30.68 6.49 2.43
C GLY A 98 29.68 5.69 3.29
N LYS A 99 30.01 5.48 4.56
CA LYS A 99 29.12 4.80 5.52
C LYS A 99 27.75 5.48 5.64
N MET A 100 27.70 6.81 5.60
CA MET A 100 26.44 7.57 5.64
C MET A 100 25.61 7.44 4.36
N LEU A 101 26.24 7.32 3.19
CA LEU A 101 25.56 7.01 1.94
C LEU A 101 24.94 5.61 1.97
N ASP A 102 25.62 4.64 2.61
CA ASP A 102 25.05 3.30 2.80
C ASP A 102 23.79 3.35 3.69
N LEU A 103 23.80 4.14 4.77
CA LEU A 103 22.60 4.37 5.59
C LEU A 103 21.49 5.08 4.81
N GLN A 104 21.85 6.01 3.94
CA GLN A 104 20.87 6.68 3.07
C GLN A 104 20.21 5.67 2.13
N SER A 105 21.00 4.83 1.46
CA SER A 105 20.48 3.79 0.55
C SER A 105 19.55 2.80 1.26
N ARG A 106 19.89 2.42 2.49
CA ARG A 106 19.02 1.61 3.36
C ARG A 106 17.69 2.31 3.68
N ALA A 107 17.74 3.59 4.07
CA ALA A 107 16.54 4.37 4.35
C ALA A 107 15.65 4.54 3.11
N GLU A 108 16.25 4.73 1.93
CA GLU A 108 15.53 4.75 0.64
C GLU A 108 14.88 3.41 0.32
N SER A 109 15.55 2.30 0.63
CA SER A 109 14.99 0.95 0.47
C SER A 109 13.80 0.70 1.41
N ALA A 110 13.90 1.13 2.67
CA ALA A 110 12.80 1.08 3.62
C ALA A 110 11.62 1.96 3.17
N GLN A 111 11.89 3.13 2.59
CA GLN A 111 10.85 4.00 2.04
C GLN A 111 10.14 3.34 0.85
N ALA A 112 10.89 2.71 -0.06
CA ALA A 112 10.32 1.99 -1.20
C ALA A 112 9.43 0.81 -0.74
N LEU A 113 9.80 0.13 0.34
CA LEU A 113 8.98 -0.91 0.96
C LEU A 113 7.66 -0.34 1.50
N LEU A 114 7.71 0.79 2.21
CA LEU A 114 6.49 1.45 2.71
C LEU A 114 5.61 1.95 1.56
N ASP A 115 6.19 2.51 0.49
CA ASP A 115 5.42 2.97 -0.67
C ASP A 115 4.69 1.81 -1.37
N LYS A 116 5.34 0.65 -1.49
CA LYS A 116 4.71 -0.58 -2.01
C LYS A 116 3.57 -1.05 -1.10
N THR A 117 3.83 -1.05 0.20
CA THR A 117 2.86 -1.43 1.24
C THR A 117 1.64 -0.50 1.18
N GLN A 118 1.85 0.81 1.04
CA GLN A 118 0.78 1.80 0.93
C GLN A 118 -0.10 1.54 -0.29
N ARG A 119 0.49 1.30 -1.46
CA ARG A 119 -0.27 0.98 -2.69
C ARG A 119 -1.14 -0.26 -2.51
N THR A 120 -0.59 -1.30 -1.89
CA THR A 120 -1.32 -2.55 -1.60
C THR A 120 -2.54 -2.28 -0.72
N VAL A 121 -2.37 -1.47 0.32
CA VAL A 121 -3.45 -1.12 1.25
C VAL A 121 -4.51 -0.22 0.60
N GLU A 122 -4.11 0.71 -0.26
CA GLU A 122 -5.03 1.55 -1.04
C GLU A 122 -5.85 0.73 -2.04
N GLU A 123 -5.22 -0.22 -2.73
CA GLU A 123 -5.91 -1.15 -3.62
C GLU A 123 -6.89 -2.04 -2.85
N ALA A 124 -6.46 -2.64 -1.73
CA ALA A 124 -7.32 -3.44 -0.88
C ALA A 124 -8.53 -2.65 -0.39
N GLN A 125 -8.33 -1.40 0.02
CA GLN A 125 -9.42 -0.51 0.42
C GLN A 125 -10.39 -0.22 -0.73
N SER A 126 -9.88 0.05 -1.94
CA SER A 126 -10.70 0.32 -3.12
C SER A 126 -11.57 -0.90 -3.46
N ARG A 127 -10.98 -2.10 -3.46
CA ARG A 127 -11.70 -3.36 -3.71
C ARG A 127 -12.75 -3.64 -2.65
N ALA A 128 -12.41 -3.48 -1.37
CA ALA A 128 -13.35 -3.64 -0.27
C ALA A 128 -14.56 -2.70 -0.40
N ALA A 129 -14.36 -1.47 -0.86
CA ALA A 129 -15.43 -0.50 -1.11
C ALA A 129 -16.28 -0.82 -2.35
N ALA A 130 -15.70 -1.43 -3.38
CA ALA A 130 -16.41 -1.80 -4.61
C ALA A 130 -17.29 -3.05 -4.45
N LEU A 131 -16.93 -3.96 -3.54
CA LEU A 131 -17.63 -5.25 -3.36
C LEU A 131 -19.14 -5.13 -3.07
N PRO A 132 -19.61 -4.27 -2.16
CA PRO A 132 -21.05 -4.12 -1.92
C PRO A 132 -21.79 -3.63 -3.17
N ILE A 133 -21.16 -2.75 -3.96
CA ILE A 133 -21.75 -2.21 -5.20
C ILE A 133 -21.88 -3.32 -6.24
N LEU A 134 -20.86 -4.16 -6.38
CA LEU A 134 -20.90 -5.32 -7.28
C LEU A 134 -21.97 -6.33 -6.86
N LYS A 135 -22.10 -6.63 -5.56
CA LYS A 135 -23.15 -7.51 -5.06
C LYS A 135 -24.55 -6.96 -5.37
N GLN A 136 -24.78 -5.68 -5.09
CA GLN A 136 -26.05 -5.04 -5.41
C GLN A 136 -26.36 -5.04 -6.92
N ALA A 137 -25.35 -4.82 -7.76
CA ALA A 137 -25.51 -4.88 -9.21
C ALA A 137 -25.88 -6.30 -9.67
N GLN A 138 -25.22 -7.33 -9.13
CA GLN A 138 -25.53 -8.73 -9.42
C GLN A 138 -26.96 -9.11 -9.01
N GLU A 139 -27.42 -8.69 -7.83
CA GLU A 139 -28.80 -8.94 -7.37
C GLU A 139 -29.84 -8.30 -8.29
N ARG A 140 -29.58 -7.07 -8.76
CA ARG A 140 -30.46 -6.38 -9.71
C ARG A 140 -30.48 -7.06 -11.07
N ILE A 141 -29.31 -7.47 -11.57
CA ILE A 141 -29.21 -8.22 -12.84
C ILE A 141 -30.00 -9.52 -12.75
N ALA A 142 -29.83 -10.30 -11.68
CA ALA A 142 -30.58 -11.53 -11.48
C ALA A 142 -32.10 -11.31 -11.47
N THR A 143 -32.56 -10.21 -10.88
CA THR A 143 -33.99 -9.84 -10.89
C THR A 143 -34.47 -9.51 -12.31
N ILE A 144 -33.66 -8.80 -13.10
CA ILE A 144 -33.98 -8.48 -14.49
C ILE A 144 -34.01 -9.76 -15.35
N GLU A 145 -33.05 -10.66 -15.15
CA GLU A 145 -32.97 -11.95 -15.85
C GLU A 145 -34.21 -12.82 -15.57
N ASP A 146 -34.67 -12.88 -14.32
CA ASP A 146 -35.91 -13.58 -13.95
C ASP A 146 -37.15 -12.98 -14.63
N VAL A 147 -37.25 -11.64 -14.69
CA VAL A 147 -38.35 -10.96 -15.39
C VAL A 147 -38.29 -11.24 -16.90
N LEU A 148 -37.12 -11.15 -17.52
CA LEU A 148 -36.94 -11.46 -18.94
C LEU A 148 -37.28 -12.91 -19.27
N GLN A 149 -36.95 -13.85 -18.38
CA GLN A 149 -37.30 -15.25 -18.53
C GLN A 149 -38.83 -15.45 -18.47
N LYS A 150 -39.52 -14.82 -17.51
CA LYS A 150 -40.98 -14.83 -17.43
C LYS A 150 -41.64 -14.23 -18.67
N MET A 151 -41.13 -13.10 -19.17
CA MET A 151 -41.62 -12.49 -20.41
C MET A 151 -41.49 -13.46 -21.59
N ARG A 152 -40.35 -14.14 -21.72
CA ARG A 152 -40.13 -15.14 -22.76
C ARG A 152 -41.11 -16.31 -22.65
N GLU A 153 -41.40 -16.78 -21.44
CA GLU A 153 -42.37 -17.84 -21.20
C GLU A 153 -43.80 -17.41 -21.56
N THR A 154 -44.18 -16.16 -21.27
CA THR A 154 -45.48 -15.61 -21.63
C THR A 154 -45.63 -15.31 -23.12
N GLU A 155 -44.56 -14.94 -23.81
CA GLU A 155 -44.57 -14.61 -25.24
C GLU A 155 -44.42 -15.86 -26.13
N ALA A 156 -43.88 -16.97 -25.62
CA ALA A 156 -43.65 -18.19 -26.38
C ALA A 156 -44.92 -18.78 -27.05
N PRO A 157 -46.10 -18.85 -26.40
CA PRO A 157 -47.33 -19.34 -27.04
C PRO A 157 -47.78 -18.48 -28.23
N PHE A 158 -47.65 -17.15 -28.12
CA PHE A 158 -47.96 -16.21 -29.20
C PHE A 158 -47.01 -16.42 -30.39
N LEU A 159 -45.71 -16.56 -30.12
CA LEU A 159 -44.70 -16.80 -31.17
C LEU A 159 -44.84 -18.17 -31.85
N MET A 160 -45.35 -19.17 -31.14
CA MET A 160 -45.59 -20.51 -31.68
C MET A 160 -46.96 -20.66 -32.36
N GLY A 161 -47.82 -19.63 -32.34
CA GLY A 161 -49.16 -19.67 -32.92
C GLY A 161 -50.13 -20.59 -32.17
N ILE A 162 -49.85 -20.90 -30.90
CA ILE A 162 -50.69 -21.74 -30.02
C ILE A 162 -51.52 -20.80 -29.11
N GLU A 163 -52.25 -19.88 -29.72
CA GLU A 163 -53.17 -19.00 -28.99
C GLU A 163 -54.41 -19.80 -28.59
N THR A 164 -54.50 -20.22 -27.33
CA THR A 164 -55.78 -20.60 -26.72
C THR A 164 -56.37 -19.38 -26.05
N MET A 165 -57.35 -18.76 -26.71
CA MET A 165 -58.11 -17.65 -26.15
C MET A 165 -58.79 -18.10 -24.85
N PRO A 166 -58.73 -17.31 -23.75
CA PRO A 166 -59.46 -17.62 -22.53
C PRO A 166 -60.96 -17.79 -22.85
N PRO A 167 -61.65 -18.80 -22.30
CA PRO A 167 -63.05 -19.09 -22.63
C PRO A 167 -64.02 -17.95 -22.31
N ASP A 168 -63.66 -17.04 -21.39
CA ASP A 168 -64.45 -15.85 -21.06
C ASP A 168 -64.39 -14.78 -22.17
N GLU A 169 -63.30 -14.72 -22.95
CA GLU A 169 -63.13 -13.80 -24.09
C GLU A 169 -63.65 -14.40 -25.40
N ALA A 170 -63.81 -15.72 -25.47
CA ALA A 170 -64.31 -16.44 -26.65
C ALA A 170 -65.83 -16.34 -26.85
N ASN A 171 -66.60 -15.92 -25.83
CA ASN A 171 -68.07 -15.86 -25.86
C ASN A 171 -68.65 -14.48 -26.22
N GLU A 172 -67.82 -13.44 -26.41
CA GLU A 172 -68.28 -12.10 -26.80
C GLU A 172 -68.12 -11.78 -28.30
N VAL A 173 -67.89 -12.79 -29.16
CA VAL A 173 -67.86 -12.65 -30.63
C VAL A 173 -69.01 -13.40 -31.29
#